data_AF-A0A3N5NZ77-F1
#
_entry.id   AF-A0A3N5NZ77-F1
#
_cell.length_a   1.000
_cell.length_b   1.000
_cell.length_c   1.000
_cell.angle_alpha   90.00
_cell.angle_beta   90.00
_cell.angle_gamma   90.00
#
_symmetry.space_group_name_H-M   'P 1'
#
loop_
_entity.id
_entity.type
_entity.pdbx_description
1 polymer ?
#
loop_
_entity_poly.entity_id
_entity_poly.type
_entity_poly.pdbx_seq_one_letter_code
_entity_poly.pdbx_strand_id
1 'polypeptide(L)'
;MISKDLEIMLGAAAREAHIRHHEYLSLEHLLFAIIHHQKGEKVIMACGGNPDRLKSRIETFFLTHLEKLPNDRKEGPQPTVILQRVLQRTIMHVQSAEKEEADIGDLLAAVM
;
A
#
# COMPACT_ATOMS: atom_id res chain seq x y z
N MET A 1 -2.52 17.54 3.00
CA MET A 1 -3.32 16.47 3.67
C MET A 1 -3.24 15.20 2.83
N ILE A 2 -3.82 14.06 3.24
CA ILE A 2 -3.91 12.86 2.38
C ILE A 2 -5.29 12.86 1.72
N SER A 3 -5.36 12.52 0.43
CA SER A 3 -6.62 12.43 -0.29
C SER A 3 -7.50 11.31 0.26
N LYS A 4 -8.82 11.49 0.12
CA LYS A 4 -9.81 10.48 0.55
C LYS A 4 -9.58 9.11 -0.11
N ASP A 5 -9.19 9.10 -1.38
CA ASP A 5 -8.84 7.86 -2.09
C ASP A 5 -7.69 7.13 -1.39
N LEU A 6 -6.62 7.85 -1.04
CA LEU A 6 -5.43 7.28 -0.41
C LEU A 6 -5.72 6.82 1.03
N GLU A 7 -6.57 7.53 1.77
CA GLU A 7 -7.05 7.09 3.09
C GLU A 7 -7.83 5.76 3.01
N ILE A 8 -8.75 5.62 2.03
CA ILE A 8 -9.48 4.38 1.78
C ILE A 8 -8.51 3.24 1.44
N MET A 9 -7.48 3.50 0.62
CA MET A 9 -6.47 2.49 0.27
C MET A 9 -5.65 2.03 1.47
N LEU A 10 -5.24 2.95 2.34
CA LEU A 10 -4.51 2.61 3.56
C LEU A 10 -5.37 1.76 4.50
N GLY A 11 -6.64 2.11 4.66
CA GLY A 11 -7.60 1.32 5.44
C GLY A 11 -7.83 -0.08 4.85
N ALA A 12 -7.93 -0.19 3.52
CA ALA A 12 -8.07 -1.47 2.83
C ALA A 12 -6.81 -2.34 3.00
N ALA A 13 -5.62 -1.76 2.88
CA ALA A 13 -4.35 -2.45 3.07
C ALA A 13 -4.19 -2.97 4.52
N ALA A 14 -4.53 -2.16 5.52
CA ALA A 14 -4.51 -2.55 6.92
C ALA A 14 -5.50 -3.70 7.21
N ARG A 15 -6.71 -3.62 6.64
CA ARG A 15 -7.71 -4.68 6.76
C ARG A 15 -7.25 -5.97 6.11
N GLU A 16 -6.63 -5.91 4.93
CA GLU A 16 -6.10 -7.07 4.22
C GLU A 16 -5.01 -7.77 5.03
N ALA A 17 -4.05 -7.02 5.58
CA ALA A 17 -3.00 -7.56 6.44
C ALA A 17 -3.59 -8.25 7.69
N HIS A 18 -4.62 -7.63 8.29
CA HIS A 18 -5.32 -8.19 9.44
C HIS A 18 -6.08 -9.49 9.08
N ILE A 19 -6.84 -9.53 7.98
CA ILE A 19 -7.59 -10.72 7.55
C ILE A 19 -6.64 -11.89 7.25
N ARG A 20 -5.47 -11.60 6.68
CA ARG A 20 -4.44 -12.62 6.41
C ARG A 20 -3.66 -13.05 7.64
N HIS A 21 -3.90 -12.41 8.79
CA HIS A 21 -3.12 -12.58 10.02
C HIS A 21 -1.63 -12.31 9.81
N HIS A 22 -1.26 -11.38 8.94
CA HIS A 22 0.14 -11.01 8.77
C HIS A 22 0.59 -10.12 9.94
N GLU A 23 1.80 -10.36 10.44
CA GLU A 23 2.38 -9.53 11.52
C GLU A 23 2.58 -8.08 11.07
N TYR A 24 2.88 -7.88 9.78
CA TYR A 24 3.27 -6.58 9.25
C TYR A 24 2.32 -6.06 8.17
N LEU A 25 2.03 -4.77 8.25
CA LEU A 25 1.48 -3.97 7.15
C LEU A 25 2.64 -3.44 6.30
N SER A 26 2.85 -4.07 5.15
CA SER A 26 3.96 -3.80 4.22
C SER A 26 3.53 -2.96 3.00
N LEU A 27 4.49 -2.56 2.16
CA LEU A 27 4.21 -1.88 0.90
C LEU A 27 3.42 -2.76 -0.07
N GLU A 28 3.60 -4.08 -0.02
CA GLU A 28 2.90 -5.01 -0.88
C GLU A 28 1.39 -5.01 -0.58
N HIS A 29 0.99 -4.86 0.68
CA HIS A 29 -0.43 -4.68 1.04
C HIS A 29 -1.00 -3.38 0.51
N LEU A 30 -0.23 -2.30 0.58
CA LEU A 30 -0.65 -1.01 0.04
C LEU A 30 -0.78 -1.07 -1.48
N LEU A 31 0.20 -1.67 -2.17
CA LEU A 31 0.15 -1.87 -3.61
C LEU A 31 -1.00 -2.80 -4.02
N PHE A 32 -1.27 -3.84 -3.24
CA PHE A 32 -2.42 -4.72 -3.45
C PHE A 32 -3.74 -3.95 -3.36
N ALA A 33 -3.91 -3.08 -2.35
CA ALA A 33 -5.08 -2.21 -2.25
C ALA A 33 -5.20 -1.26 -3.45
N ILE A 34 -4.10 -0.61 -3.84
CA ILE A 34 -4.05 0.31 -4.99
C ILE A 34 -4.47 -0.38 -6.29
N ILE A 35 -3.99 -1.61 -6.55
CA ILE A 35 -4.35 -2.39 -7.74
C ILE A 35 -5.85 -2.69 -7.79
N HIS A 36 -6.50 -2.88 -6.64
CA HIS A 36 -7.94 -3.14 -6.56
C HIS A 36 -8.80 -1.87 -6.61
N HIS A 37 -8.19 -0.70 -6.70
CA HIS A 37 -8.90 0.57 -6.80
C HIS A 37 -8.85 1.10 -8.22
N GLN A 38 -10.01 1.54 -8.72
CA GLN A 38 -10.17 2.00 -10.10
C GLN A 38 -9.14 3.07 -10.49
N LYS A 39 -8.81 4.00 -9.58
CA LYS A 39 -7.81 5.04 -9.84
C LYS A 39 -6.38 4.48 -9.87
N GLY A 40 -6.06 3.53 -8.99
CA GLY A 40 -4.74 2.92 -8.94
C GLY A 40 -4.47 2.01 -10.14
N GLU A 41 -5.44 1.20 -10.52
CA GLU A 41 -5.41 0.38 -11.73
C GLU A 41 -5.15 1.22 -12.98
N LYS A 42 -5.90 2.33 -13.15
CA LYS A 42 -5.71 3.28 -14.26
C LYS A 42 -4.29 3.85 -14.30
N VAL A 43 -3.74 4.27 -13.16
CA VAL A 43 -2.36 4.80 -13.09
C VAL A 43 -1.35 3.75 -13.50
N ILE A 44 -1.46 2.53 -12.98
CA ILE A 44 -0.56 1.41 -13.32
C ILE A 44 -0.60 1.12 -14.82
N MET A 45 -1.80 1.00 -15.40
CA MET A 45 -1.97 0.77 -16.84
C MET A 45 -1.41 1.92 -17.69
N ALA A 46 -1.65 3.17 -17.29
CA ALA A 46 -1.14 4.34 -17.99
C ALA A 46 0.40 4.40 -18.00
N CYS A 47 1.04 3.85 -16.96
CA CYS A 47 2.50 3.69 -16.89
C CYS A 47 3.02 2.44 -17.62
N GLY A 48 2.18 1.69 -18.34
CA GLY A 48 2.56 0.47 -19.06
C GLY A 48 2.67 -0.78 -18.17
N GLY A 49 2.21 -0.70 -16.92
CA GLY A 49 2.13 -1.83 -16.01
C GLY A 49 0.96 -2.76 -16.33
N ASN A 50 1.06 -4.02 -15.89
CA ASN A 50 -0.02 -4.99 -15.97
C ASN A 50 -0.56 -5.27 -14.55
N PRO A 51 -1.77 -4.80 -14.20
CA PRO A 51 -2.36 -4.98 -12.87
C PRO A 51 -2.51 -6.44 -12.45
N ASP A 52 -2.96 -7.32 -13.36
CA ASP A 52 -3.15 -8.75 -13.07
C ASP A 52 -1.82 -9.44 -12.73
N ARG A 53 -0.79 -9.17 -13.52
CA ARG A 53 0.55 -9.71 -13.29
C ARG A 53 1.14 -9.21 -11.97
N LEU A 54 0.92 -7.93 -11.65
CA LEU A 54 1.34 -7.37 -10.35
C LEU A 54 0.61 -8.05 -9.20
N LYS A 55 -0.70 -8.22 -9.32
CA LYS A 55 -1.53 -8.91 -8.32
C LYS A 55 -1.02 -10.32 -8.05
N SER A 56 -0.81 -11.14 -9.08
CA SER A 56 -0.30 -12.51 -8.88
C SER A 56 1.07 -12.56 -8.22
N ARG A 57 1.96 -11.60 -8.53
CA ARG A 57 3.27 -11.50 -7.88
C ARG A 57 3.17 -11.13 -6.40
N ILE A 58 2.27 -10.21 -6.06
CA ILE A 58 2.04 -9.80 -4.68
C ILE A 58 1.39 -10.93 -3.87
N GLU A 59 0.41 -11.63 -4.45
CA GLU A 59 -0.19 -12.80 -3.80
C GLU A 59 0.86 -13.89 -3.54
N THR A 60 1.75 -14.13 -4.50
CA THR A 60 2.89 -15.03 -4.31
C THR A 60 3.79 -14.55 -3.18
N PHE A 61 4.11 -13.26 -3.13
CA PHE A 61 4.92 -12.67 -2.05
C PHE A 61 4.29 -12.89 -0.68
N PHE A 62 2.98 -12.63 -0.53
CA PHE A 62 2.25 -12.87 0.72
C PHE A 62 2.36 -14.32 1.19
N LEU A 63 2.32 -15.29 0.27
CA LEU A 63 2.40 -16.71 0.62
C LEU A 63 3.82 -17.17 0.96
N THR A 64 4.85 -16.46 0.48
CA THR A 64 6.24 -16.94 0.52
C THR A 64 7.13 -16.16 1.49
N HIS A 65 6.83 -14.90 1.76
CA HIS A 65 7.69 -13.99 2.50
C HIS A 65 7.05 -13.39 3.75
N LEU A 66 5.73 -13.52 3.93
CA LEU A 66 5.05 -13.00 5.11
C LEU A 66 4.63 -14.12 6.04
N GLU A 67 5.11 -14.03 7.28
CA GLU A 67 4.70 -14.92 8.35
C GLU A 67 3.33 -14.52 8.88
N LYS A 68 2.54 -15.53 9.24
CA LYS A 68 1.28 -15.35 9.93
C LYS A 68 1.53 -15.34 11.43
N LEU A 69 0.90 -14.40 12.12
CA LEU A 69 0.86 -14.39 13.57
C LEU A 69 0.20 -15.68 14.08
N PRO A 70 0.73 -16.28 15.15
CA PRO A 70 0.04 -17.37 15.83
C PRO A 70 -1.29 -16.88 16.40
N ASN A 71 -2.29 -17.77 16.42
CA ASN A 71 -3.70 -17.43 16.70
C ASN A 71 -3.95 -16.87 18.12
N ASP A 72 -2.98 -16.99 19.01
CA ASP A 72 -3.01 -16.49 20.39
C ASP A 72 -2.64 -14.99 20.49
N ARG A 73 -1.98 -14.43 19.48
CA ARG A 73 -1.69 -13.00 19.40
C ARG A 73 -2.89 -12.24 18.83
N LYS A 74 -3.42 -11.31 19.64
CA LYS A 74 -4.54 -10.43 19.29
C LYS A 74 -4.10 -9.07 18.72
N GLU A 75 -2.80 -8.90 18.50
CA GLU A 75 -2.25 -7.64 18.02
C GLU A 75 -2.57 -7.46 16.53
N GLY A 76 -2.95 -6.24 16.14
CA GLY A 76 -3.14 -5.89 14.74
C GLY A 76 -1.80 -5.73 14.01
N PRO A 77 -1.81 -5.79 12.66
CA PRO A 77 -0.61 -5.70 11.85
C PRO A 77 0.14 -4.39 12.10
N GLN A 78 1.45 -4.47 12.32
CA GLN A 78 2.29 -3.30 12.55
C GLN A 78 2.86 -2.77 11.22
N PRO A 79 2.81 -1.45 10.95
CA PRO A 79 3.37 -0.89 9.73
C PRO A 79 4.89 -1.07 9.69
N THR A 80 5.40 -1.62 8.59
CA THR A 80 6.84 -1.74 8.37
C THR A 80 7.53 -0.37 8.33
N VAL A 81 8.81 -0.32 8.72
CA VAL A 81 9.62 0.90 8.65
C VAL A 81 9.67 1.46 7.23
N ILE A 82 9.73 0.58 6.22
CA ILE A 82 9.75 0.98 4.81
C ILE A 82 8.44 1.68 4.42
N LEU A 83 7.28 1.10 4.81
CA LEU A 83 5.98 1.74 4.57
C LEU A 83 5.91 3.12 5.23
N GLN A 84 6.33 3.24 6.50
CA GLN A 84 6.34 4.51 7.20
C GLN A 84 7.21 5.56 6.48
N ARG A 85 8.39 5.18 5.99
CA ARG A 85 9.29 6.06 5.23
C ARG A 85 8.69 6.51 3.90
N VAL A 86 8.02 5.61 3.18
CA VAL A 86 7.34 5.97 1.91
C VAL A 86 6.21 6.97 2.18
N LEU A 87 5.40 6.77 3.22
CA LEU A 87 4.35 7.72 3.59
C LEU A 87 4.93 9.09 3.96
N GLN A 88 6.00 9.12 4.77
CA GLN A 88 6.69 10.36 5.09
C GLN A 88 7.25 11.06 3.86
N ARG A 89 7.90 10.32 2.94
CA ARG A 89 8.43 10.88 1.68
C ARG A 89 7.32 11.43 0.79
N THR A 90 6.18 10.76 0.73
CA THR A 90 4.99 11.23 0.00
C THR A 90 4.51 12.56 0.55
N ILE A 91 4.38 12.68 1.87
CA ILE A 91 3.95 13.92 2.53
C ILE A 91 4.95 15.05 2.27
N MET A 92 6.25 14.79 2.41
CA MET A 92 7.29 15.79 2.12
C MET A 92 7.24 16.25 0.66
N HIS A 93 7.08 15.33 -0.28
CA HIS A 93 6.97 15.66 -1.71
C HIS A 93 5.81 16.61 -2.00
N VAL A 94 4.63 16.29 -1.47
CA VAL A 94 3.39 17.08 -1.65
C VAL A 94 3.53 18.47 -1.02
N GLN A 95 4.16 18.56 0.15
CA GLN A 95 4.46 19.84 0.80
C GLN A 95 5.43 20.68 -0.03
N SER A 96 6.52 20.09 -0.54
CA SER A 96 7.49 20.80 -1.39
C SER A 96 6.90 21.21 -2.75
N ALA A 97 5.90 20.49 -3.24
CA ALA A 97 5.19 20.79 -4.48
C ALA A 97 3.99 21.74 -4.27
N GLU A 98 3.77 22.25 -3.04
CA GLU A 98 2.64 23.11 -2.67
C GLU A 98 1.26 22.53 -3.03
N LYS A 99 1.16 21.20 -3.10
CA LYS A 99 -0.11 20.49 -3.34
C LYS A 99 -0.96 20.48 -2.06
N GLU A 100 -2.26 20.67 -2.21
CA GLU A 100 -3.21 20.61 -1.08
C GLU A 100 -3.29 19.20 -0.46
N GLU A 101 -3.27 18.17 -1.31
CA GLU A 101 -3.37 16.77 -0.89
C GLU A 101 -2.43 15.81 -1.63
N ALA A 102 -2.05 14.75 -0.91
CA ALA A 102 -1.32 13.61 -1.43
C ALA A 102 -2.27 12.61 -2.08
N ASP A 103 -2.01 12.27 -3.33
CA ASP A 103 -2.76 11.27 -4.09
C ASP A 103 -1.97 9.97 -4.31
N ILE A 104 -2.59 9.04 -5.03
CA ILE A 104 -2.02 7.72 -5.32
C ILE A 104 -0.75 7.83 -6.18
N GLY A 105 -0.69 8.81 -7.09
CA GLY A 105 0.47 9.05 -7.93
C GLY A 105 1.68 9.50 -7.13
N ASP A 106 1.48 10.43 -6.18
CA ASP A 106 2.55 10.88 -5.28
C ASP A 106 3.11 9.72 -4.46
N LEU A 107 2.22 8.85 -3.95
CA LEU A 107 2.60 7.68 -3.19
C LEU A 107 3.41 6.69 -4.04
N LEU A 108 2.91 6.36 -5.24
CA LEU A 108 3.61 5.45 -6.16
C LEU A 108 4.97 6.01 -6.57
N ALA A 109 5.09 7.33 -6.77
CA ALA A 109 6.36 7.99 -7.03
C ALA A 109 7.33 7.88 -5.85
N ALA A 110 6.84 7.95 -4.60
CA ALA A 110 7.67 7.85 -3.40
C ALA A 110 8.21 6.44 -3.13
N VAL A 111 7.64 5.40 -3.75
CA VAL A 111 8.16 4.02 -3.69
C VAL A 111 9.47 3.86 -4.46
N MET A 112 9.72 4.69 -5.48
CA MET A 112 10.92 4.64 -6.33
C MET A 112 12.09 5.44 -5.75
#